data_AF-A0A804JS04-F1
#
_entry.id   AF-A0A804JS04-F1
#
_cell.length_a   1.000
_cell.length_b   1.000
_cell.length_c   1.000
_cell.angle_alpha   90.00
_cell.angle_beta   90.00
_cell.angle_gamma   90.00
#
_symmetry.space_group_name_H-M   'P 1'
#
loop_
_entity.id
_entity.type
_entity.pdbx_description
1 polymer ?
#
loop_
_entity_poly.entity_id
_entity_poly.type
_entity_poly.pdbx_seq_one_letter_code
_entity_poly.pdbx_strand_id
1 'polypeptide(L)'
;MSLLILYRQHRYFLFVQFIELDLVVRDSLSQLMKDVHSSPSCNIFKRCMVLPSKTPCLQVGNPQRPNYLPTEVSDKFSIVEGQRYSKRLNERQIAALLKVTCQHSHDRELDIIQVDMFELGSRMTVDHNAYSEDPYAKEFGIKISEKLALGEARGLPAPWLNYHDTGREKDFLPRVGQRNMMNKKMVNGGRVTNWTCINFAQNVQESLACGFLS
;
A
#
# COMPACT_ATOMS: atom_id res chain seq x y z
N MET A 1 11.59 -4.06 -4.45
CA MET A 1 11.16 -3.43 -5.71
C MET A 1 10.41 -4.47 -6.52
N SER A 2 9.12 -4.27 -6.72
CA SER A 2 8.37 -4.92 -7.81
C SER A 2 7.41 -3.87 -8.37
N LEU A 3 7.57 -3.64 -9.66
CA LEU A 3 6.91 -2.67 -10.50
C LEU A 3 5.48 -3.13 -10.77
N LEU A 4 4.47 -2.33 -10.42
CA LEU A 4 3.10 -2.53 -10.91
C LEU A 4 2.90 -1.58 -12.10
N ILE A 5 2.99 -2.12 -13.32
CA ILE A 5 2.62 -1.38 -14.54
C ILE A 5 1.09 -1.34 -14.58
N LEU A 6 0.50 -0.19 -14.24
CA LEU A 6 -0.91 0.09 -14.52
C LEU A 6 -1.01 0.66 -15.94
N TYR A 7 -1.51 -0.15 -16.87
CA TYR A 7 -1.86 0.31 -18.21
C TYR A 7 -3.16 1.15 -18.11
N ARG A 8 -3.13 2.37 -18.65
CA ARG A 8 -4.25 3.32 -18.67
C ARG A 8 -4.90 3.29 -20.06
N GLN A 9 -6.07 2.68 -20.18
CA GLN A 9 -7.02 2.93 -21.28
C GLN A 9 -8.45 2.73 -20.73
N HIS A 10 -9.16 3.85 -20.62
CA HIS A 10 -10.62 4.00 -20.52
C HIS A 10 -11.45 3.07 -19.59
N ARG A 11 -11.85 3.69 -18.46
CA ARG A 11 -13.17 3.63 -17.79
C ARG A 11 -13.56 2.58 -16.74
N TYR A 12 -12.75 1.57 -16.38
CA TYR A 12 -13.08 0.77 -15.17
C TYR A 12 -11.83 0.45 -14.34
N PHE A 13 -11.76 1.04 -13.15
CA PHE A 13 -10.90 0.60 -12.06
C PHE A 13 -11.83 0.34 -10.88
N LEU A 14 -12.10 -0.93 -10.59
CA LEU A 14 -12.68 -1.34 -9.31
C LEU A 14 -11.68 -2.32 -8.72
N PHE A 15 -11.02 -1.89 -7.64
CA PHE A 15 -10.89 -2.59 -6.37
C PHE A 15 -10.04 -1.71 -5.46
N VAL A 16 -10.71 -0.81 -4.73
CA VAL A 16 -10.13 -0.12 -3.59
C VAL A 16 -10.54 -0.96 -2.39
N GLN A 17 -9.61 -1.76 -1.88
CA GLN A 17 -9.80 -2.43 -0.60
C GLN A 17 -9.90 -1.33 0.47
N PHE A 18 -11.02 -1.32 1.17
CA PHE A 18 -11.33 -0.39 2.25
C PHE A 18 -10.30 -0.64 3.37
N ILE A 19 -9.29 0.22 3.45
CA ILE A 19 -8.36 0.28 4.58
C ILE A 19 -9.10 1.06 5.66
N GLU A 20 -9.20 0.53 6.88
CA GLU A 20 -9.70 1.29 8.04
C GLU A 20 -8.98 2.65 8.11
N LEU A 21 -9.72 3.69 7.72
CA LEU A 21 -9.24 5.04 7.44
C LEU A 21 -9.28 5.93 8.69
N ASP A 22 -9.68 5.39 9.85
CA ASP A 22 -9.95 6.18 11.06
C ASP A 22 -8.72 6.95 11.59
N LEU A 23 -7.51 6.43 11.37
CA LEU A 23 -6.26 7.12 11.74
C LEU A 23 -5.80 8.12 10.68
N VAL A 24 -6.11 7.85 9.40
CA VAL A 24 -5.65 8.61 8.24
C VAL A 24 -6.46 9.92 8.06
N VAL A 25 -7.72 9.86 8.44
CA VAL A 25 -8.68 10.97 8.41
C VAL A 25 -8.29 12.09 9.38
N ARG A 26 -7.91 11.75 10.62
CA ARG A 26 -7.55 12.76 11.65
C ARG A 26 -6.38 13.64 11.23
N ASP A 27 -5.36 13.05 10.60
CA ASP A 27 -4.16 13.77 10.13
C ASP A 27 -4.39 14.66 8.90
N SER A 28 -5.50 14.48 8.18
CA SER A 28 -5.85 15.34 7.05
C SER A 28 -6.79 16.46 7.41
N LEU A 29 -7.70 16.22 8.37
CA LEU A 29 -8.55 17.26 8.93
C LEU A 29 -7.72 18.31 9.68
N SER A 30 -6.68 17.90 10.41
CA SER A 30 -5.79 18.83 11.16
C SER A 30 -5.11 19.89 10.28
N GLN A 31 -4.91 19.64 8.98
CA GLN A 31 -4.30 20.61 8.05
C GLN A 31 -5.31 21.58 7.41
N LEU A 32 -6.59 21.22 7.34
CA LEU A 32 -7.66 22.14 6.89
C LEU A 32 -8.34 22.87 8.06
N MET A 33 -8.19 22.37 9.28
CA MET A 33 -8.60 23.05 10.50
C MET A 33 -7.69 24.27 10.69
N LYS A 34 -8.26 25.45 10.50
CA LYS A 34 -7.63 26.70 10.93
C LYS A 34 -8.23 27.07 12.28
N ASP A 35 -7.40 27.53 13.21
CA ASP A 35 -7.82 28.10 14.49
C ASP A 35 -8.55 29.43 14.28
N VAL A 36 -9.74 29.36 13.68
CA VAL A 36 -10.58 30.52 13.39
C VAL A 36 -11.65 30.59 14.46
N HIS A 37 -11.22 30.97 15.67
CA HIS A 37 -12.15 31.21 16.78
C HIS A 37 -13.00 32.49 16.58
N SER A 38 -12.73 33.30 15.55
CA SER A 38 -13.21 34.70 15.47
C SER A 38 -13.92 35.12 14.17
N SER A 39 -14.17 34.22 13.21
CA SER A 39 -14.90 34.62 11.99
C SER A 39 -16.37 34.96 12.32
N PRO A 40 -16.91 36.14 11.91
CA PRO A 40 -18.29 36.55 12.18
C PRO A 40 -19.33 35.53 11.67
N SER A 41 -19.06 34.88 10.53
CA SER A 41 -19.94 33.84 9.98
C SER A 41 -19.93 32.56 10.80
N CYS A 42 -18.76 32.14 11.33
CA CYS A 42 -18.69 30.98 12.22
C CYS A 42 -19.38 31.28 13.58
N ASN A 43 -19.30 32.53 14.07
CA ASN A 43 -19.99 32.96 15.29
C ASN A 43 -21.52 32.96 15.14
N ILE A 44 -22.05 33.35 13.97
CA ILE A 44 -23.49 33.28 13.69
C ILE A 44 -23.96 31.82 13.69
N PHE A 45 -23.27 30.93 12.98
CA PHE A 45 -23.61 29.51 12.95
C PHE A 45 -23.54 28.84 14.33
N LYS A 46 -22.46 29.10 15.09
CA LYS A 46 -22.29 28.58 16.46
C LYS A 46 -23.40 29.06 17.41
N ARG A 47 -23.82 30.32 17.28
CA ARG A 47 -24.90 30.91 18.08
C ARG A 47 -26.27 30.36 17.73
N CYS A 48 -26.54 30.08 16.45
CA CYS A 48 -27.80 29.48 16.00
C CYS A 48 -27.92 27.98 16.29
N MET A 49 -26.81 27.23 16.36
CA MET A 49 -26.81 25.78 16.64
C MET A 49 -26.44 25.40 18.08
N VAL A 50 -26.19 26.37 18.97
CA VAL A 50 -25.80 26.13 20.38
C VAL A 50 -24.55 25.25 20.50
N LEU A 51 -23.57 25.47 19.62
CA LEU A 51 -22.31 24.72 19.62
C LEU A 51 -21.27 25.36 20.56
N PRO A 52 -20.38 24.57 21.18
CA PRO A 52 -19.31 25.10 22.02
C PRO A 52 -18.42 26.08 21.24
N SER A 53 -18.11 27.24 21.83
CA SER A 53 -17.38 28.30 21.12
C SER A 53 -15.92 27.95 20.76
N LYS A 54 -15.33 26.98 21.47
CA LYS A 54 -13.88 26.69 21.50
C LYS A 54 -13.36 25.72 20.44
N THR A 55 -14.21 25.24 19.55
CA THR A 55 -13.79 24.30 18.49
C THR A 55 -13.43 25.04 17.20
N PRO A 56 -12.45 24.52 16.43
CA PRO A 56 -12.02 25.13 15.17
C PRO A 56 -13.09 24.99 14.08
N CYS A 57 -13.04 25.84 13.06
CA CYS A 57 -13.94 25.77 11.90
C CYS A 57 -13.15 25.29 10.67
N LEU A 58 -13.75 24.44 9.84
CA LEU A 58 -13.21 24.03 8.55
C LEU A 58 -13.42 25.15 7.53
N GLN A 59 -12.36 25.60 6.88
CA GLN A 59 -12.47 26.53 5.75
C GLN A 59 -12.72 25.73 4.46
N VAL A 60 -13.81 26.01 3.76
CA VAL A 60 -14.18 25.36 2.50
C VAL A 60 -14.50 26.36 1.39
N GLY A 61 -14.45 25.90 0.14
CA GLY A 61 -14.73 26.72 -1.04
C GLY A 61 -13.54 27.56 -1.49
N ASN A 62 -13.81 28.70 -2.13
CA ASN A 62 -12.78 29.54 -2.73
C ASN A 62 -11.96 30.28 -1.65
N PRO A 63 -10.61 30.23 -1.67
CA PRO A 63 -9.78 30.98 -0.73
C PRO A 63 -10.03 32.49 -0.69
N GLN A 64 -10.45 33.10 -1.80
CA GLN A 64 -10.78 34.53 -1.90
C GLN A 64 -12.16 34.88 -1.31
N ARG A 65 -13.06 33.90 -1.18
CA ARG A 65 -14.38 34.01 -0.56
C ARG A 65 -14.64 32.79 0.33
N PRO A 66 -13.98 32.72 1.50
CA PRO A 66 -13.99 31.53 2.32
C PRO A 66 -15.34 31.32 3.02
N ASN A 67 -15.83 30.08 2.98
CA ASN A 67 -16.94 29.63 3.82
C ASN A 67 -16.36 28.85 5.01
N TYR A 68 -16.93 29.04 6.20
CA TYR A 68 -16.47 28.38 7.43
C TYR A 68 -17.56 27.45 7.96
N LEU A 69 -17.20 26.19 8.19
CA LEU A 69 -18.10 25.15 8.68
C LEU A 69 -17.64 24.71 10.08
N PRO A 70 -18.49 24.73 11.12
CA PRO A 70 -18.12 24.21 12.43
C PRO A 70 -17.91 22.68 12.38
N THR A 71 -16.88 22.19 13.07
CA THR A 71 -16.50 20.77 13.05
C THR A 71 -17.47 19.86 13.83
N GLU A 72 -18.27 20.43 14.73
CA GLU A 72 -19.14 19.71 15.67
C GLU A 72 -20.47 19.28 15.06
N VAL A 73 -20.77 19.67 13.82
CA VAL A 73 -21.94 19.13 13.12
C VAL A 73 -21.55 17.77 12.51
N SER A 74 -20.97 16.90 13.33
CA SER A 74 -20.46 15.57 12.97
C SER A 74 -21.53 14.66 12.37
N ASP A 75 -22.80 14.91 12.68
CA ASP A 75 -23.94 14.17 12.13
C ASP A 75 -24.34 14.65 10.72
N LYS A 76 -23.80 15.79 10.25
CA LYS A 76 -24.02 16.32 8.89
C LYS A 76 -22.76 16.44 8.05
N PHE A 77 -21.57 16.45 8.67
CA PHE A 77 -20.28 16.50 7.97
C PHE A 77 -19.56 15.16 8.09
N SER A 78 -19.83 14.27 7.14
CA SER A 78 -19.04 13.08 6.91
C SER A 78 -18.02 13.30 5.79
N ILE A 79 -16.89 12.60 5.86
CA ILE A 79 -16.03 12.49 4.69
C ILE A 79 -16.80 11.71 3.64
N VAL A 80 -16.93 12.31 2.45
CA VAL A 80 -17.58 11.64 1.33
C VAL A 80 -16.80 10.37 1.01
N GLU A 81 -17.53 9.27 0.91
CA GLU A 81 -16.96 7.97 0.57
C GLU A 81 -16.26 7.99 -0.80
N GLY A 82 -15.29 7.08 -0.98
CA GLY A 82 -14.56 6.94 -2.24
C GLY A 82 -13.44 7.96 -2.47
N GLN A 83 -13.14 8.83 -1.50
CA GLN A 83 -11.98 9.72 -1.59
C GLN A 83 -10.65 8.95 -1.45
N ARG A 84 -9.74 9.12 -2.42
CA ARG A 84 -8.41 8.53 -2.38
C ARG A 84 -7.48 9.32 -1.45
N TYR A 85 -6.88 8.63 -0.47
CA TYR A 85 -5.79 9.20 0.31
C TYR A 85 -4.50 9.36 -0.53
N SER A 86 -3.92 10.57 -0.52
CA SER A 86 -2.78 10.91 -1.41
C SER A 86 -1.47 11.22 -0.67
N LYS A 87 -1.48 11.28 0.67
CA LYS A 87 -0.26 11.56 1.44
C LYS A 87 0.51 10.26 1.72
N ARG A 88 1.76 10.42 2.17
CA ARG A 88 2.60 9.30 2.60
C ARG A 88 2.05 8.70 3.89
N LEU A 89 1.92 7.37 3.91
CA LEU A 89 1.52 6.60 5.09
C LEU A 89 2.68 6.47 6.08
N ASN A 90 2.36 6.40 7.37
CA ASN A 90 3.35 6.10 8.42
C ASN A 90 3.66 4.59 8.48
N GLU A 91 4.71 4.20 9.22
CA GLU A 91 5.16 2.80 9.27
C GLU A 91 4.07 1.83 9.77
N ARG A 92 3.25 2.25 10.74
CA ARG A 92 2.14 1.43 11.26
C ARG A 92 1.05 1.22 10.21
N GLN A 93 0.67 2.28 9.49
CA GLN A 93 -0.29 2.23 8.40
C GLN A 93 0.22 1.39 7.23
N ILE A 94 1.51 1.50 6.89
CA ILE A 94 2.15 0.67 5.87
C ILE A 94 2.14 -0.79 6.31
N ALA A 95 2.49 -1.10 7.56
CA ALA A 95 2.48 -2.47 8.06
C ALA A 95 1.06 -3.08 8.06
N ALA A 96 0.05 -2.30 8.46
CA ALA A 96 -1.35 -2.70 8.37
C ALA A 96 -1.78 -2.96 6.92
N LEU A 97 -1.41 -2.06 6.00
CA LEU A 97 -1.68 -2.22 4.58
C LEU A 97 -1.01 -3.48 4.00
N LEU A 98 0.26 -3.71 4.35
CA LEU A 98 1.00 -4.90 3.90
C LEU A 98 0.37 -6.18 4.45
N LYS A 99 -0.08 -6.18 5.70
CA LYS A 99 -0.76 -7.34 6.31
C LYS A 99 -2.01 -7.75 5.51
N VAL A 100 -2.75 -6.77 4.99
CA VAL A 100 -3.96 -7.02 4.19
C VAL A 100 -3.64 -7.35 2.73
N THR A 101 -2.68 -6.65 2.13
CA THR A 101 -2.40 -6.77 0.69
C THR A 101 -1.44 -7.91 0.34
N CYS A 102 -0.57 -8.33 1.25
CA CYS A 102 0.38 -9.43 1.05
C CYS A 102 -0.23 -10.80 1.38
N GLN A 103 -1.26 -11.16 0.62
CA GLN A 103 -1.88 -12.49 0.68
C GLN A 103 -1.08 -13.53 -0.12
N HIS A 104 -1.17 -14.80 0.30
CA HIS A 104 -0.59 -15.92 -0.43
C HIS A 104 -1.29 -16.11 -1.78
N SER A 105 -0.61 -16.67 -2.79
CA SER A 105 -1.17 -16.77 -4.15
C SER A 105 -2.47 -17.57 -4.19
N HIS A 106 -2.54 -18.66 -3.43
CA HIS A 106 -3.74 -19.48 -3.29
C HIS A 106 -4.92 -18.68 -2.70
N ASP A 107 -4.69 -17.95 -1.61
CA ASP A 107 -5.75 -17.16 -0.96
C ASP A 107 -6.22 -16.02 -1.86
N ARG A 108 -5.30 -15.39 -2.61
CA ARG A 108 -5.65 -14.40 -3.62
C ARG A 108 -6.49 -14.97 -4.75
N GLU A 109 -6.20 -16.19 -5.19
CA GLU A 109 -6.97 -16.86 -6.22
C GLU A 109 -8.40 -17.11 -5.72
N LEU A 110 -8.55 -17.64 -4.50
CA LEU A 110 -9.84 -17.82 -3.84
C LEU A 110 -10.60 -16.50 -3.65
N ASP A 111 -9.94 -15.41 -3.25
CA ASP A 111 -10.55 -14.09 -3.12
C ASP A 111 -11.15 -13.57 -4.45
N ILE A 112 -10.58 -13.98 -5.58
CA ILE A 112 -11.04 -13.62 -6.92
C ILE A 112 -12.19 -14.52 -7.37
N ILE A 113 -12.11 -15.83 -7.13
CA ILE A 113 -13.01 -16.84 -7.73
C ILE A 113 -14.07 -17.43 -6.80
N GLN A 114 -13.89 -17.39 -5.47
CA GLN A 114 -14.59 -18.30 -4.58
C GLN A 114 -15.95 -17.76 -4.10
N VAL A 115 -16.94 -18.60 -4.35
CA VAL A 115 -18.31 -18.63 -3.84
C VAL A 115 -18.30 -19.24 -2.43
N ASP A 116 -18.77 -18.47 -1.44
CA ASP A 116 -19.20 -18.82 -0.08
C ASP A 116 -18.34 -19.74 0.82
N MET A 117 -17.90 -19.17 1.96
CA MET A 117 -18.02 -19.69 3.35
C MET A 117 -16.86 -19.24 4.26
N PHE A 118 -16.75 -17.94 4.55
CA PHE A 118 -16.39 -17.47 5.90
C PHE A 118 -16.68 -15.96 6.00
N GLU A 119 -17.49 -15.58 6.99
CA GLU A 119 -17.64 -14.17 7.39
C GLU A 119 -16.25 -13.60 7.69
N LEU A 120 -15.93 -12.46 7.07
CA LEU A 120 -14.77 -11.60 7.37
C LEU A 120 -13.45 -11.90 6.61
N GLY A 121 -13.48 -11.94 5.28
CA GLY A 121 -12.25 -11.75 4.49
C GLY A 121 -12.43 -11.96 2.99
N SER A 122 -12.47 -10.86 2.24
CA SER A 122 -12.55 -10.75 0.77
C SER A 122 -13.89 -11.10 0.10
N ARG A 123 -14.40 -10.14 -0.65
CA ARG A 123 -15.75 -10.07 -1.20
C ARG A 123 -15.69 -10.38 -2.70
N MET A 124 -15.98 -11.64 -3.07
CA MET A 124 -16.65 -12.11 -4.29
C MET A 124 -16.52 -11.21 -5.54
N THR A 125 -15.32 -10.99 -6.10
CA THR A 125 -15.16 -9.96 -7.15
C THR A 125 -15.95 -10.27 -8.43
N VAL A 126 -15.94 -11.51 -8.90
CA VAL A 126 -16.52 -11.83 -10.21
C VAL A 126 -18.03 -12.07 -10.13
N ASP A 127 -18.49 -12.86 -9.14
CA ASP A 127 -19.91 -13.17 -8.98
C ASP A 127 -20.73 -12.00 -8.43
N HIS A 128 -20.20 -11.24 -7.45
CA HIS A 128 -20.92 -10.09 -6.90
C HIS A 128 -21.10 -8.96 -7.92
N ASN A 129 -20.15 -8.81 -8.84
CA ASN A 129 -20.20 -7.73 -9.82
C ASN A 129 -21.18 -8.03 -10.96
N ALA A 130 -21.73 -9.25 -11.04
CA ALA A 130 -22.78 -9.66 -11.98
C ALA A 130 -22.53 -9.11 -13.40
N TYR A 131 -21.30 -9.28 -13.91
CA TYR A 131 -20.87 -8.67 -15.17
C TYR A 131 -21.70 -9.11 -16.38
N SER A 132 -22.33 -10.28 -16.30
CA SER A 132 -23.27 -10.80 -17.30
C SER A 132 -24.58 -10.00 -17.35
N GLU A 133 -24.91 -9.28 -16.28
CA GLU A 133 -26.13 -8.48 -16.14
C GLU A 133 -25.95 -7.02 -16.55
N ASP A 134 -24.70 -6.54 -16.67
CA ASP A 134 -24.38 -5.15 -16.97
C ASP A 134 -25.03 -4.69 -18.30
N PRO A 135 -25.82 -3.59 -18.28
CA PRO A 135 -26.58 -3.15 -19.44
C PRO A 135 -25.70 -2.70 -20.60
N TYR A 136 -24.51 -2.14 -20.32
CA TYR A 136 -23.57 -1.71 -21.35
C TYR A 136 -22.87 -2.91 -21.97
N ALA A 137 -22.43 -3.89 -21.17
CA ALA A 137 -21.83 -5.12 -21.68
C ALA A 137 -22.80 -5.87 -22.62
N LYS A 138 -24.09 -5.92 -22.27
CA LYS A 138 -25.15 -6.48 -23.12
C LYS A 138 -25.32 -5.71 -24.43
N GLU A 139 -25.33 -4.39 -24.38
CA GLU A 139 -25.47 -3.52 -25.56
C GLU A 139 -24.35 -3.77 -26.58
N PHE A 140 -23.11 -3.93 -26.10
CA PHE A 140 -21.95 -4.21 -26.95
C PHE A 140 -21.72 -5.71 -27.22
N GLY A 141 -22.61 -6.60 -26.78
CA GLY A 141 -22.49 -8.05 -26.97
C GLY A 141 -21.29 -8.68 -26.26
N ILE A 142 -20.74 -8.03 -25.23
CA ILE A 142 -19.59 -8.48 -24.45
C ILE A 142 -20.05 -9.54 -23.46
N LYS A 143 -19.37 -10.69 -23.45
CA LYS A 143 -19.60 -11.78 -22.49
C LYS A 143 -18.33 -12.01 -21.68
N ILE A 144 -18.46 -11.96 -20.36
CA ILE A 144 -17.36 -12.14 -19.41
C ILE A 144 -17.50 -13.53 -18.79
N SER A 145 -16.41 -14.30 -18.76
CA SER A 145 -16.38 -15.62 -18.12
C SER A 145 -16.12 -15.48 -16.63
N GLU A 146 -16.81 -16.30 -15.84
CA GLU A 146 -16.61 -16.40 -14.38
C GLU A 146 -15.37 -17.24 -14.00
N LYS A 147 -14.74 -17.89 -14.98
CA LYS A 147 -13.58 -18.77 -14.76
C LYS A 147 -12.29 -18.07 -15.15
N LEU A 148 -11.22 -18.33 -14.39
CA LEU A 148 -9.87 -17.89 -14.74
C LEU A 148 -9.43 -18.55 -16.05
N ALA A 149 -8.79 -17.76 -16.91
CA ALA A 149 -8.23 -18.27 -18.15
C ALA A 149 -7.05 -19.20 -17.85
N LEU A 150 -7.12 -20.43 -18.35
CA LEU A 150 -6.02 -21.39 -18.25
C LEU A 150 -5.04 -21.16 -19.40
N GLY A 151 -3.77 -20.94 -19.05
CA GLY A 151 -2.67 -20.80 -20.00
C GLY A 151 -1.58 -21.82 -19.72
N GLU A 152 -1.05 -22.45 -20.77
CA GLU A 152 0.10 -23.35 -20.63
C GLU A 152 1.35 -22.54 -20.27
N ALA A 153 1.96 -22.89 -19.15
CA ALA A 153 3.22 -22.29 -18.71
C ALA A 153 4.37 -23.31 -18.84
N ARG A 154 5.55 -22.82 -19.23
CA ARG A 154 6.79 -23.62 -19.26
C ARG A 154 7.70 -23.19 -18.14
N GLY A 155 8.00 -24.09 -17.22
CA GLY A 155 9.03 -23.90 -16.21
C GLY A 155 10.41 -24.08 -16.86
N LEU A 156 11.16 -22.99 -17.04
CA LEU A 156 12.52 -23.07 -17.55
C LEU A 156 13.43 -23.70 -16.48
N PRO A 157 14.29 -24.67 -16.84
CA PRO A 157 15.24 -25.23 -15.89
C PRO A 157 16.21 -24.14 -15.41
N ALA A 158 16.60 -24.21 -14.14
CA ALA A 158 17.56 -23.28 -13.57
C ALA A 158 18.91 -23.42 -14.30
N PRO A 159 19.61 -22.30 -14.62
CA PRO A 159 20.93 -22.37 -15.20
C PRO A 159 21.96 -22.79 -14.15
N TRP A 160 23.03 -23.43 -14.60
CA TRP A 160 24.22 -23.67 -13.78
C TRP A 160 24.94 -22.35 -13.51
N LEU A 161 25.29 -22.13 -12.25
CA LEU A 161 26.08 -20.98 -11.83
C LEU A 161 27.50 -21.42 -11.54
N ASN A 162 28.45 -20.85 -12.29
CA ASN A 162 29.88 -21.12 -12.12
C ASN A 162 30.50 -20.04 -11.23
N TYR A 163 31.34 -20.48 -10.31
CA TYR A 163 32.08 -19.71 -9.34
C TYR A 163 33.59 -19.92 -9.52
N HIS A 164 34.39 -19.19 -8.77
CA HIS A 164 35.84 -19.27 -8.91
C HIS A 164 36.38 -20.65 -8.53
N ASP A 165 37.36 -21.14 -9.29
CA ASP A 165 37.97 -22.47 -9.15
C ASP A 165 38.66 -22.74 -7.81
N THR A 166 39.02 -21.68 -7.09
CA THR A 166 39.61 -21.81 -5.74
C THR A 166 38.58 -21.84 -4.62
N GLY A 167 37.29 -21.78 -4.95
CA GLY A 167 36.18 -22.01 -4.02
C GLY A 167 36.03 -23.49 -3.70
N ARG A 168 35.40 -23.80 -2.56
CA ARG A 168 35.08 -25.20 -2.20
C ARG A 168 33.98 -25.76 -3.09
N GLU A 169 33.04 -24.91 -3.48
CA GLU A 169 32.00 -25.21 -4.46
C GLU A 169 32.17 -24.30 -5.68
N LYS A 170 32.30 -24.92 -6.85
CA LYS A 170 32.54 -24.25 -8.13
C LYS A 170 31.27 -24.10 -8.94
N ASP A 171 30.47 -25.15 -8.98
CA ASP A 171 29.22 -25.17 -9.74
C ASP A 171 28.05 -25.31 -8.77
N PHE A 172 27.00 -24.54 -9.01
CA PHE A 172 25.80 -24.54 -8.19
C PHE A 172 24.56 -24.46 -9.05
N LEU A 173 23.63 -25.38 -8.82
CA LEU A 173 22.30 -25.36 -9.43
C LEU A 173 21.30 -24.74 -8.44
N PRO A 174 20.75 -23.55 -8.72
CA PRO A 174 19.75 -22.92 -7.86
C PRO A 174 18.51 -23.81 -7.71
N ARG A 175 18.03 -23.94 -6.47
CA ARG A 175 16.73 -24.56 -6.18
C ARG A 175 15.72 -23.46 -5.89
N VAL A 176 14.57 -23.50 -6.55
CA VAL A 176 13.48 -22.53 -6.35
C VAL A 176 13.95 -21.07 -6.50
N GLY A 177 14.90 -20.83 -7.41
CA GLY A 177 15.47 -19.49 -7.63
C GLY A 177 16.35 -18.94 -6.49
N GLN A 178 16.61 -19.73 -5.44
CA GLN A 178 17.46 -19.31 -4.33
C GLN A 178 18.94 -19.58 -4.63
N ARG A 179 19.79 -18.63 -4.25
CA ARG A 179 21.25 -18.71 -4.39
C ARG A 179 21.90 -18.45 -3.04
N ASN A 180 22.92 -19.24 -2.73
CA ASN A 180 23.75 -19.07 -1.54
C ASN A 180 25.21 -18.87 -1.94
N MET A 181 25.92 -17.97 -1.25
CA MET A 181 27.35 -17.69 -1.44
C MET A 181 28.25 -18.47 -0.47
N MET A 182 27.69 -19.16 0.53
CA MET A 182 28.47 -20.00 1.45
C MET A 182 29.31 -21.02 0.66
N ASN A 183 30.57 -21.16 1.07
CA ASN A 183 31.59 -22.03 0.46
C ASN A 183 31.98 -21.70 -1.00
N LYS A 184 31.50 -20.58 -1.55
CA LYS A 184 31.74 -20.16 -2.94
C LYS A 184 32.56 -18.88 -2.98
N LYS A 185 33.34 -18.73 -4.05
CA LYS A 185 34.17 -17.54 -4.28
C LYS A 185 33.73 -16.81 -5.54
N MET A 186 33.71 -15.48 -5.49
CA MET A 186 33.41 -14.64 -6.65
C MET A 186 34.43 -14.89 -7.76
N VAL A 187 33.96 -14.98 -9.02
CA VAL A 187 34.82 -15.23 -10.19
C VAL A 187 35.87 -14.11 -10.34
N ASN A 188 35.45 -12.85 -10.30
CA ASN A 188 36.34 -11.70 -10.37
C ASN A 188 36.30 -10.93 -9.04
N GLY A 189 36.89 -11.51 -8.00
CA GLY A 189 37.04 -10.83 -6.71
C GLY A 189 38.08 -9.71 -6.77
N GLY A 190 37.71 -8.50 -6.37
CA GLY A 190 38.66 -7.40 -6.18
C GLY A 190 39.41 -7.54 -4.85
N ARG A 191 40.71 -7.21 -4.84
CA ARG A 191 41.49 -7.12 -3.60
C ARG A 191 41.34 -5.71 -3.02
N VAL A 192 40.76 -5.60 -1.83
CA VAL A 192 40.71 -4.34 -1.08
C VAL A 192 42.01 -4.22 -0.29
N THR A 193 42.85 -3.25 -0.63
CA THR A 193 44.11 -3.00 0.09
C THR A 193 43.93 -2.03 1.24
N ASN A 194 43.13 -0.97 1.02
CA ASN A 194 42.93 0.11 1.96
C ASN A 194 41.43 0.33 2.15
N TRP A 195 40.99 0.41 3.40
CA TRP A 195 39.61 0.73 3.76
C TRP A 195 39.61 1.51 5.09
N THR A 196 38.53 2.22 5.36
CA THR A 196 38.36 3.01 6.58
C THR A 196 36.94 2.81 7.10
N CYS A 197 36.80 2.61 8.41
CA CYS A 197 35.50 2.53 9.08
C CYS A 197 35.28 3.80 9.92
N ILE A 198 34.08 4.36 9.82
CA ILE A 198 33.65 5.49 10.64
C ILE A 198 32.31 5.10 11.25
N ASN A 199 32.25 5.02 12.57
CA ASN A 199 31.05 4.64 13.32
C ASN A 199 30.47 5.87 14.03
N PHE A 200 29.22 6.22 13.69
CA PHE A 200 28.48 7.32 14.32
C PHE A 200 27.49 6.87 15.40
N ALA A 201 27.42 5.56 15.69
CA ALA A 201 26.51 5.04 16.70
C ALA A 201 27.00 5.40 18.11
N GLN A 202 26.12 6.00 18.92
CA GLN A 202 26.47 6.51 20.26
C GLN A 202 26.67 5.39 21.32
N ASN A 203 26.08 4.21 21.10
CA ASN A 203 26.01 3.13 22.10
C ASN A 203 26.64 1.81 21.63
N VAL A 204 27.59 1.86 20.69
CA VAL A 204 28.31 0.67 20.25
C VAL A 204 29.67 0.65 20.94
N GLN A 205 29.92 -0.39 21.74
CA GLN A 205 31.23 -0.58 22.36
C GLN A 205 32.29 -0.80 21.27
N GLU A 206 33.46 -0.22 21.46
CA GLU A 206 34.59 -0.35 20.53
C GLU A 206 34.99 -1.82 20.32
N SER A 207 34.90 -2.67 21.36
CA SER A 207 35.14 -4.11 21.28
C SER A 207 34.23 -4.82 20.27
N LEU A 208 32.95 -4.43 20.19
CA LEU A 208 32.00 -5.00 19.24
C LEU A 208 32.30 -4.52 17.80
N ALA A 209 32.68 -3.25 17.65
CA ALA A 209 33.10 -2.72 16.35
C ALA A 209 34.38 -3.43 15.86
N CYS A 210 35.38 -3.59 16.73
CA CYS A 210 36.60 -4.33 16.41
C CYS A 210 36.32 -5.80 16.07
N GLY A 211 35.43 -6.47 16.81
CA GLY A 211 35.06 -7.86 16.54
C GLY A 211 34.27 -8.08 15.24
N PHE A 212 33.59 -7.06 14.73
CA PHE A 212 32.95 -7.12 13.41
C PHE A 212 33.96 -6.95 12.26
N LEU A 213 35.04 -6.22 12.52
CA LEU A 213 36.09 -5.91 11.54
C LEU A 213 37.18 -6.97 11.46
N SER A 214 37.35 -7.77 12.51
CA SER A 214 38.25 -8.93 12.58
C SER A 214 37.71 -10.12 11.80
#